data_AF-A0A532D5I4-F1
#
_entry.id   AF-A0A532D5I4-F1
#
_cell.length_a   1.000
_cell.length_b   1.000
_cell.length_c   1.000
_cell.angle_alpha   90.00
_cell.angle_beta   90.00
_cell.angle_gamma   90.00
#
_symmetry.space_group_name_H-M   'P 1'
#
loop_
_entity.id
_entity.type
_entity.pdbx_description
1 polymer ?
#
loop_
_entity_poly.entity_id
_entity_poly.type
_entity_poly.pdbx_seq_one_letter_code
_entity_poly.pdbx_strand_id
1 'polypeptide(L)'
;QRGVPVEIIKLYGSIELAPIVGLADRIVDLVSSGKTLKAHHLVEAEVIAHSTARLIVNRASLKLNHQVITQLIARLDAGCRQMNGRPRSRKAR
;
A
#
# COMPACT_ATOMS: atom_id res chain seq x y z
N GLN A 1 0.68 14.51 -12.13
CA GLN A 1 -0.41 14.58 -13.13
C GLN A 1 0.22 14.46 -14.51
N ARG A 2 -0.43 13.79 -15.47
CA ARG A 2 0.15 13.50 -16.80
C ARG A 2 -0.60 14.10 -18.00
N GLY A 3 -1.67 14.86 -17.78
CA GLY A 3 -2.41 15.53 -18.87
C GLY A 3 -3.10 14.59 -19.87
N VAL A 4 -3.26 13.32 -19.51
CA VAL A 4 -3.95 12.32 -20.33
C VAL A 4 -5.45 12.42 -20.05
N PRO A 5 -6.31 12.60 -21.06
CA PRO A 5 -7.75 12.50 -20.87
C PRO A 5 -8.11 11.07 -20.49
N VAL A 6 -8.84 10.91 -19.38
CA VAL A 6 -9.23 9.60 -18.86
C VAL A 6 -10.67 9.64 -18.36
N GLU A 7 -11.37 8.52 -18.49
CA GLU A 7 -12.60 8.24 -17.77
C GLU A 7 -12.28 7.35 -16.55
N ILE A 8 -12.80 7.70 -15.37
CA ILE A 8 -12.52 6.96 -14.14
C ILE A 8 -13.71 6.06 -13.82
N ILE A 9 -13.49 4.76 -13.89
CA ILE A 9 -14.43 3.73 -13.44
C ILE A 9 -14.02 3.27 -12.04
N LYS A 10 -14.87 3.49 -11.04
CA LYS A 10 -14.61 3.04 -9.66
C LYS A 10 -15.04 1.58 -9.50
N LEU A 11 -14.11 0.74 -9.09
CA LEU A 11 -14.34 -0.67 -8.77
C LEU A 11 -14.05 -0.92 -7.29
N TYR A 12 -14.83 -1.80 -6.67
CA TYR A 12 -14.70 -2.14 -5.24
C TYR A 12 -14.02 -3.49 -5.00
N GLY A 13 -13.68 -4.23 -6.06
CA GLY A 13 -13.03 -5.53 -5.98
C GLY A 13 -12.79 -6.12 -7.39
N SER A 14 -11.99 -7.18 -7.46
CA SER A 14 -11.62 -7.89 -8.69
C SER A 14 -11.15 -6.95 -9.81
N ILE A 15 -10.32 -5.97 -9.44
CA ILE A 15 -9.91 -4.87 -10.32
C ILE A 15 -9.16 -5.42 -11.54
N GLU A 16 -8.38 -6.48 -11.34
CA GLU A 16 -7.66 -7.29 -12.31
C GLU A 16 -8.54 -7.91 -13.41
N LEU A 17 -9.86 -8.03 -13.22
CA LEU A 17 -10.77 -8.49 -14.27
C LEU A 17 -11.13 -7.38 -15.26
N ALA A 18 -11.03 -6.11 -14.90
CA ALA A 18 -11.49 -5.00 -15.75
C ALA A 18 -10.81 -4.98 -17.12
N PRO A 19 -9.48 -5.21 -17.26
CA PRO A 19 -8.85 -5.35 -18.57
C PRO A 19 -9.27 -6.60 -19.32
N ILE A 20 -9.46 -7.72 -18.61
CA ILE A 20 -9.78 -9.02 -19.20
C ILE A 20 -11.15 -9.01 -19.90
N VAL A 21 -12.12 -8.32 -19.31
CA VAL A 21 -13.49 -8.21 -19.86
C VAL A 21 -13.69 -7.00 -20.77
N GLY A 22 -12.63 -6.22 -21.02
CA GLY A 22 -12.68 -5.02 -21.86
C GLY A 22 -13.39 -3.81 -21.22
N LEU A 23 -13.52 -3.78 -19.89
CA LEU A 23 -14.10 -2.65 -19.17
C LEU A 23 -13.15 -1.46 -19.06
N ALA A 24 -11.84 -1.71 -18.97
CA ALA A 24 -10.84 -0.65 -18.87
C ALA A 24 -9.49 -1.08 -19.48
N ASP A 25 -8.82 -0.16 -20.17
CA ASP A 25 -7.49 -0.43 -20.75
C ASP A 25 -6.39 -0.56 -19.68
N ARG A 26 -6.56 0.11 -18.54
CA ARG A 26 -5.59 0.18 -17.45
C ARG A 26 -6.29 0.19 -16.11
N ILE A 27 -5.59 -0.33 -15.11
CA ILE A 27 -6.02 -0.29 -13.71
C ILE A 27 -4.99 0.45 -12.86
N VAL A 28 -5.46 1.02 -11.77
CA VAL A 28 -4.61 1.61 -10.71
C VAL A 28 -4.95 0.86 -9.43
N ASP A 29 -3.96 0.16 -8.88
CA ASP A 29 -4.14 -0.67 -7.68
C ASP A 29 -2.87 -0.70 -6.82
N LEU A 30 -3.01 -1.07 -5.55
CA LEU A 30 -1.93 -1.26 -4.60
C LEU A 30 -1.31 -2.64 -4.75
N VAL A 31 -0.06 -2.69 -5.22
CA VAL A 31 0.68 -3.93 -5.42
C VAL A 31 1.94 -4.00 -4.55
N SER A 32 2.38 -5.22 -4.20
CA SER A 32 3.59 -5.45 -3.41
C SER A 32 4.66 -6.23 -4.18
N SER A 33 4.49 -7.55 -4.34
CA SER A 33 5.50 -8.40 -5.02
C SER A 33 5.23 -8.61 -6.51
N GLY A 34 4.17 -8.00 -7.05
CA GLY A 34 3.73 -8.19 -8.44
C GLY A 34 3.16 -9.59 -8.76
N LYS A 35 3.04 -10.51 -7.79
CA LYS A 35 2.49 -11.86 -8.01
C LYS A 35 1.07 -11.83 -8.58
N THR A 36 0.20 -10.96 -8.03
CA THR A 36 -1.18 -10.81 -8.51
C THR A 36 -1.21 -10.33 -9.96
N LEU A 37 -0.41 -9.32 -10.31
CA LEU A 37 -0.33 -8.84 -11.69
C LEU A 37 0.05 -9.97 -12.66
N LYS A 38 1.09 -10.75 -12.33
CA LYS A 38 1.53 -11.89 -13.16
C LYS A 38 0.45 -12.96 -13.33
N ALA A 39 -0.30 -13.27 -12.27
CA ALA A 39 -1.37 -14.26 -12.33
C ALA A 39 -2.50 -13.86 -13.30
N HIS A 40 -2.68 -12.55 -13.51
CA HIS A 40 -3.69 -11.98 -14.42
C HIS A 40 -3.09 -11.46 -15.73
N HIS A 41 -1.85 -11.83 -16.06
CA HIS A 41 -1.13 -11.38 -17.27
C HIS A 41 -1.00 -9.85 -17.38
N LEU A 42 -1.00 -9.16 -16.23
CA LEU A 42 -0.82 -7.73 -16.14
C LEU A 42 0.66 -7.41 -15.88
N VAL A 43 1.07 -6.24 -16.35
CA VAL A 43 2.42 -5.70 -16.17
C VAL A 43 2.35 -4.36 -15.45
N GLU A 44 3.34 -4.09 -14.61
CA GLU A 44 3.47 -2.79 -13.95
C GLU A 44 3.95 -1.76 -14.97
N ALA A 45 3.07 -0.85 -15.35
CA ALA A 45 3.39 0.19 -16.33
C ALA A 45 4.14 1.36 -15.69
N GLU A 46 3.71 1.79 -14.50
CA GLU A 46 4.27 2.94 -13.79
C GLU A 46 3.94 2.88 -12.29
N VAL A 47 4.89 3.30 -11.45
CA VAL A 47 4.65 3.57 -10.03
C VAL A 47 4.07 4.96 -9.86
N ILE A 48 2.82 5.06 -9.41
CA ILE A 48 2.17 6.35 -9.14
C ILE A 48 2.59 6.92 -7.78
N ALA A 49 2.63 6.07 -6.75
CA ALA A 49 2.98 6.47 -5.39
C ALA A 49 3.48 5.26 -4.58
N HIS A 50 4.35 5.54 -3.61
CA HIS A 50 4.70 4.57 -2.57
C HIS A 50 3.79 4.76 -1.35
N SER A 51 3.28 3.65 -0.83
CA SER A 51 2.45 3.64 0.37
C SER A 51 3.22 3.07 1.55
N THR A 52 2.98 3.65 2.74
CA THR A 52 3.52 3.17 4.01
C THR A 52 2.40 3.13 5.04
N ALA A 53 2.44 2.15 5.94
CA ALA A 53 1.58 2.17 7.12
C ALA A 53 2.05 3.28 8.07
N ARG A 54 1.12 4.11 8.55
CA ARG A 54 1.40 5.17 9.52
C ARG A 54 0.48 5.05 10.72
N LEU A 55 1.03 5.22 11.92
CA LEU A 55 0.24 5.42 13.12
C LEU A 55 -0.27 6.87 13.14
N ILE A 56 -1.60 7.03 13.07
CA ILE A 56 -2.27 8.32 13.16
C ILE A 56 -2.96 8.40 14.51
N VAL A 57 -2.71 9.49 15.25
CA VAL A 57 -3.25 9.68 16.60
C VAL A 57 -4.09 10.96 16.64
N ASN A 58 -5.28 10.86 17.21
CA ASN A 58 -6.11 12.02 17.48
C ASN A 58 -5.46 12.92 18.56
N ARG A 59 -5.44 14.25 18.34
CA ARG A 59 -4.79 15.21 19.25
C ARG A 59 -5.41 15.25 20.64
N ALA A 60 -6.73 15.10 20.77
CA ALA A 60 -7.40 15.08 22.07
C ALA A 60 -7.09 13.79 22.82
N SER A 61 -7.15 12.64 22.13
CA SER A 61 -6.75 11.35 22.71
C SER A 61 -5.30 11.37 23.17
N LEU A 62 -4.39 11.98 22.40
CA LEU A 62 -2.98 12.11 22.78
C LEU A 62 -2.79 12.90 24.10
N LYS A 63 -3.63 13.89 24.37
CA LYS A 63 -3.57 14.66 25.63
C LYS A 63 -4.18 13.88 26.79
N LEU A 64 -5.37 13.30 26.59
CA LEU A 64 -6.11 12.62 27.66
C LEU A 64 -5.50 11.28 28.05
N ASN A 65 -5.00 10.51 27.06
CA ASN A 65 -4.44 9.17 27.24
C ASN A 65 -2.93 9.16 27.00
N HIS A 66 -2.25 10.25 27.36
CA HIS A 66 -0.85 10.52 27.00
C HIS A 66 0.09 9.36 27.33
N GLN A 67 -0.01 8.81 28.54
CA GLN A 67 0.88 7.75 29.00
C GLN A 67 0.73 6.48 28.15
N VAL A 68 -0.50 6.00 27.95
CA VAL A 68 -0.78 4.77 27.20
C VAL A 68 -0.37 4.92 25.73
N ILE A 69 -0.70 6.07 25.12
CA ILE A 69 -0.38 6.33 23.72
C ILE A 69 1.13 6.47 23.52
N THR A 70 1.83 7.17 24.41
CA THR A 70 3.30 7.31 24.32
C THR A 70 4.01 5.97 24.46
N GLN A 71 3.52 5.10 25.36
CA GLN A 71 4.04 3.74 25.48
C GLN A 71 3.80 2.92 24.20
N LEU A 72 2.62 3.03 23.58
CA LEU A 72 2.32 2.36 22.32
C LEU A 72 3.23 2.85 21.19
N ILE A 73 3.43 4.17 21.07
CA ILE A 73 4.32 4.78 20.09
C ILE A 73 5.74 4.22 20.26
N ALA A 74 6.27 4.20 21.48
CA ALA A 74 7.62 3.69 21.76
C ALA A 74 7.77 2.21 21.38
N ARG A 75 6.77 1.38 21.68
CA ARG A 75 6.77 -0.06 21.33
C ARG A 75 6.75 -0.28 19.81
N LEU A 76 5.91 0.48 19.09
CA LEU A 76 5.83 0.38 17.64
C LEU A 76 7.11 0.89 16.97
N ASP A 77 7.69 1.99 17.45
CA ASP A 77 8.97 2.50 16.93
C ASP A 77 10.11 1.50 17.13
N ALA A 78 10.24 0.92 18.32
CA ALA A 78 11.22 -0.13 18.59
C ALA A 78 11.05 -1.35 17.66
N GLY A 79 9.81 -1.80 17.44
CA GLY A 79 9.50 -2.90 16.52
C GLY A 79 9.87 -2.57 15.06
N CYS A 80 9.52 -1.38 14.59
CA CYS A 80 9.86 -0.91 13.24
C CYS A 80 11.38 -0.84 13.01
N ARG A 81 12.15 -0.36 13.99
CA ARG A 81 13.62 -0.32 13.90
C ARG A 81 14.24 -1.71 13.79
N GLN A 82 13.76 -2.67 14.57
CA GLN A 82 14.23 -4.07 14.48
C GLN A 82 13.93 -4.68 13.11
N MET A 83 12.77 -4.37 12.53
CA MET A 83 12.40 -4.86 11.19
C MET A 83 13.27 -4.24 10.09
N ASN A 84 13.68 -2.98 10.22
CA ASN A 84 14.55 -2.30 9.25
C ASN A 84 16.02 -2.74 9.34
N GLY A 85 16.48 -3.21 10.50
CA GLY A 85 17.83 -3.73 10.72
C GLY A 85 18.03 -5.23 10.40
N ARG A 86 16.94 -5.99 10.21
CA ARG A 86 17.04 -7.38 9.75
C ARG A 86 17.35 -7.38 8.24
N PRO A 87 18.35 -8.14 7.77
CA PRO A 87 18.48 -8.37 6.35
C PRO A 87 17.16 -8.96 5.87
N ARG A 88 16.47 -8.27 4.94
CA ARG A 88 15.31 -8.83 4.25
C ARG A 88 15.77 -10.18 3.74
N SER A 89 15.24 -11.25 4.33
CA SER A 89 15.60 -12.60 3.93
C SER A 89 15.57 -12.64 2.41
N ARG A 90 16.73 -12.95 1.82
CA ARG A 90 16.84 -13.31 0.41
C ARG A 90 15.65 -14.21 0.13
N LYS A 91 14.67 -13.74 -0.66
CA LYS A 91 13.68 -14.63 -1.25
C LYS A 91 14.49 -15.57 -2.11
N ALA A 92 14.75 -16.75 -1.54
CA ALA A 92 15.39 -17.85 -2.20
C ALA A 92 14.49 -18.29 -3.35
N ARG A 93 15.05 -18.23 -4.56
CA ARG A 93 14.67 -18.96 -5.78
C ARG A 93 13.32 -18.60 -6.42
#